data_AF-A0A6J1X4S6-F1
#
_entry.id   AF-A0A6J1X4S6-F1
#
_cell.length_a   1.000
_cell.length_b   1.000
_cell.length_c   1.000
_cell.angle_alpha   90.00
_cell.angle_beta   90.00
_cell.angle_gamma   90.00
#
_symmetry.space_group_name_H-M   'P 1'
#
loop_
_entity.id
_entity.type
_entity.pdbx_description
1 polymer ?
#
loop_
_entity_poly.entity_id
_entity_poly.type
_entity_poly.pdbx_seq_one_letter_code
_entity_poly.pdbx_strand_id
1 'polypeptide(L)'
;APPLGGGEIVFKCPVRRHLRPLQWTKWGLVKRIRGVVYALRVSPTMANRVVESAKGVMLKFLPDVYINTDQCRGSNAGKSPGFGISLVAETNEKTFYCAEAKSAESGSGAITSPEDLGRECALQLLDEIRRGGAIDSSLQWLLALWMALGQKDVSECVVSDYFLI
;
A
#
# COMPACT_ATOMS: atom_id res chain seq x y z
N ALA A 1 25.43 4.69 7.36
CA ALA A 1 25.54 3.26 7.71
C ALA A 1 24.24 2.59 7.28
N PRO A 2 24.27 1.40 6.65
CA PRO A 2 23.05 0.73 6.15
C PRO A 2 22.14 0.31 7.31
N PRO A 3 20.84 0.07 7.06
CA PRO A 3 19.90 -0.34 8.11
C PRO A 3 20.33 -1.65 8.76
N LEU A 4 20.26 -1.71 10.09
CA LEU A 4 20.65 -2.85 10.92
C LEU A 4 19.64 -4.01 10.87
N GLY A 5 18.47 -3.80 10.24
CA GLY A 5 17.46 -4.81 9.99
C GLY A 5 16.93 -5.48 11.26
N GLY A 6 16.76 -6.80 11.22
CA GLY A 6 16.34 -7.63 12.37
C GLY A 6 14.84 -7.88 12.48
N GLY A 7 14.08 -7.64 11.41
CA GLY A 7 12.69 -8.13 11.30
C GLY A 7 12.66 -9.57 10.78
N GLU A 8 11.64 -10.33 11.20
CA GLU A 8 11.38 -11.70 10.75
C GLU A 8 9.98 -11.78 10.14
N ILE A 9 9.84 -12.45 9.00
CA ILE A 9 8.55 -12.65 8.32
C ILE A 9 8.39 -14.14 8.04
N VAL A 10 7.33 -14.75 8.58
CA VAL A 10 6.96 -16.12 8.27
C VAL A 10 5.86 -16.12 7.21
N PHE A 11 6.23 -16.41 5.97
CA PHE A 11 5.28 -16.52 4.86
C PHE A 11 4.70 -17.93 4.77
N LYS A 12 3.37 -18.05 4.75
CA LYS A 12 2.66 -19.31 4.55
C LYS A 12 1.67 -19.16 3.40
N CYS A 13 1.82 -19.96 2.34
CA CYS A 13 0.93 -19.96 1.19
C CYS A 13 0.48 -21.40 0.88
N PRO A 14 -0.83 -21.70 0.93
CA PRO A 14 -1.33 -23.02 0.57
C PRO A 14 -1.21 -23.23 -0.94
N VAL A 15 -0.76 -24.42 -1.35
CA VAL A 15 -0.63 -24.77 -2.76
C VAL A 15 -2.00 -24.83 -3.42
N ARG A 16 -2.20 -24.05 -4.49
CA ARG A 16 -3.37 -24.12 -5.36
C ARG A 16 -2.97 -24.85 -6.64
N ARG A 17 -3.66 -25.95 -6.96
CA ARG A 17 -3.37 -26.75 -8.17
C ARG A 17 -3.79 -26.07 -9.47
N HIS A 18 -4.85 -25.27 -9.41
CA HIS A 18 -5.44 -24.59 -10.56
C HIS A 18 -5.79 -23.15 -10.19
N LEU A 19 -5.49 -22.23 -11.10
CA LEU A 19 -5.91 -20.84 -11.03
C LEU A 19 -7.22 -20.68 -11.79
N ARG A 20 -8.17 -19.95 -11.20
CA ARG A 20 -9.43 -19.62 -11.87
C ARG A 20 -9.20 -18.42 -12.79
N PRO A 21 -9.83 -18.39 -13.98
CA PRO A 21 -9.77 -17.24 -14.86
C PRO A 21 -10.24 -15.97 -14.17
N LEU A 22 -9.56 -14.87 -14.44
CA LEU A 22 -9.87 -13.56 -13.86
C LEU A 22 -10.86 -12.82 -14.75
N GLN A 23 -11.84 -12.18 -14.12
CA GLN A 23 -12.92 -11.45 -14.78
C GLN A 23 -13.08 -10.10 -14.09
N TRP A 24 -12.21 -9.16 -14.45
CA TRP A 24 -12.08 -7.84 -13.85
C TRP A 24 -12.33 -6.76 -14.90
N THR A 25 -13.57 -6.70 -15.35
CA THR A 25 -14.03 -5.76 -16.38
C THR A 25 -14.46 -4.40 -15.81
N LYS A 26 -14.66 -4.31 -14.49
CA LYS A 26 -15.08 -3.10 -13.77
C LYS A 26 -14.20 -2.89 -12.55
N TRP A 27 -13.72 -1.67 -12.37
CA TRP A 27 -12.93 -1.28 -11.20
C TRP A 27 -13.78 -0.61 -10.10
N GLY A 28 -14.88 0.04 -10.49
CA GLY A 28 -15.88 0.56 -9.57
C GLY A 28 -15.48 1.87 -8.86
N LEU A 29 -16.27 2.25 -7.85
CA LEU A 29 -16.06 3.46 -7.04
C LEU A 29 -15.44 3.09 -5.69
N VAL A 30 -14.52 3.92 -5.21
CA VAL A 30 -13.90 3.76 -3.89
C VAL A 30 -14.95 3.92 -2.81
N LYS A 31 -15.16 2.87 -2.00
CA LYS A 31 -16.15 2.87 -0.92
C LYS A 31 -15.55 3.19 0.44
N ARG A 32 -14.27 2.88 0.65
CA ARG A 32 -13.55 3.06 1.92
C ARG A 32 -12.05 3.00 1.74
N ILE A 33 -11.33 3.64 2.67
CA ILE A 33 -9.87 3.57 2.74
C ILE A 33 -9.46 2.99 4.09
N ARG A 34 -8.54 2.02 4.04
CA ARG A 34 -7.89 1.41 5.19
C ARG A 34 -6.41 1.68 5.13
N GLY A 35 -5.74 1.67 6.27
CA GLY A 35 -4.30 1.87 6.29
C GLY A 35 -3.67 1.46 7.60
N VAL A 36 -2.35 1.30 7.57
CA VAL A 36 -1.52 1.04 8.73
C VAL A 36 -0.32 1.99 8.69
N VAL A 37 -0.09 2.70 9.79
CA VAL A 37 1.13 3.47 10.02
C VAL A 37 1.97 2.70 11.02
N TYR A 38 3.13 2.23 10.59
CA TYR A 38 4.08 1.57 11.47
C TYR A 38 5.12 2.57 11.98
N ALA A 39 5.51 2.42 13.24
CA ALA A 39 6.62 3.16 13.81
C ALA A 39 7.46 2.23 14.69
N LEU A 40 8.74 2.14 14.34
CA LEU A 40 9.71 1.23 14.93
C LEU A 40 10.78 2.07 15.63
N ARG A 41 10.94 1.89 16.95
CA ARG A 41 11.94 2.60 17.77
C ARG A 41 11.91 4.14 17.67
N VAL A 42 10.77 4.72 17.29
CA VAL A 42 10.54 6.17 17.28
C VAL A 42 9.38 6.53 18.20
N SER A 43 9.17 7.83 18.45
CA SER A 43 8.05 8.30 19.28
C SER A 43 6.70 8.00 18.62
N PRO A 44 5.68 7.55 19.37
CA PRO A 44 4.32 7.37 18.85
C PRO A 44 3.70 8.63 18.25
N THR A 45 4.17 9.81 18.69
CA THR A 45 3.78 11.09 18.10
C THR A 45 4.05 11.15 16.60
N MET A 46 5.10 10.47 16.11
CA MET A 46 5.40 10.42 14.68
C MET A 46 4.26 9.76 13.90
N ALA A 47 3.78 8.60 14.34
CA ALA A 47 2.69 7.91 13.66
C ALA A 47 1.39 8.71 13.69
N ASN A 48 1.06 9.35 14.82
CA ASN A 48 -0.15 10.18 14.91
C ASN A 48 -0.11 11.35 13.93
N ARG A 49 1.04 12.02 13.77
CA ARG A 49 1.23 13.11 12.79
C ARG A 49 1.06 12.63 11.34
N VAL A 50 1.57 11.44 11.01
CA VAL A 50 1.36 10.81 9.69
C VAL A 50 -0.13 10.54 9.44
N VAL A 51 -0.83 9.96 10.43
CA VAL A 51 -2.26 9.66 10.33
C VAL A 51 -3.08 10.94 10.11
N GLU A 52 -2.81 11.98 10.89
CA GLU A 52 -3.51 13.26 10.79
C GLU A 52 -3.31 13.90 9.40
N SER A 53 -2.07 13.93 8.91
CA SER A 53 -1.75 14.46 7.58
C SER A 53 -2.44 13.67 6.47
N ALA A 54 -2.37 12.33 6.49
CA ALA A 54 -3.02 11.49 5.49
C ALA A 54 -4.55 11.66 5.51
N LYS A 55 -5.17 11.67 6.70
CA LYS A 55 -6.61 11.92 6.86
C LYS A 55 -7.01 13.31 6.38
N GLY A 56 -6.18 14.33 6.62
CA GLY A 56 -6.45 15.70 6.18
C GLY A 56 -6.58 15.85 4.67
N VAL A 57 -5.92 14.98 3.89
CA VAL A 57 -6.10 14.90 2.44
C VAL A 57 -7.33 14.07 2.08
N MET A 58 -7.46 12.86 2.63
CA MET A 58 -8.46 11.88 2.20
C MET A 58 -9.89 12.18 2.63
N LEU A 59 -10.09 12.78 3.81
CA LEU A 59 -11.42 13.12 4.33
C LEU A 59 -12.14 14.18 3.48
N LYS A 60 -11.44 14.85 2.56
CA LYS A 60 -12.04 15.74 1.57
C LYS A 60 -12.81 15.00 0.48
N PHE A 61 -12.50 13.73 0.26
CA PHE A 61 -13.07 12.90 -0.80
C PHE A 61 -14.06 11.86 -0.27
N LEU A 62 -13.77 11.26 0.90
CA LEU A 62 -14.60 10.21 1.47
C LEU A 62 -14.55 10.25 3.02
N PRO A 63 -15.69 10.07 3.72
CA PRO A 63 -15.71 10.05 5.18
C PRO A 63 -15.20 8.73 5.79
N ASP A 64 -15.32 7.58 5.09
CA ASP A 64 -14.89 6.27 5.60
C ASP A 64 -13.37 6.04 5.38
N VAL A 65 -12.57 6.70 6.21
CA VAL A 65 -11.10 6.57 6.25
C VAL A 65 -10.64 6.12 7.62
N TYR A 66 -10.11 4.90 7.70
CA TYR A 66 -9.58 4.33 8.95
C TYR A 66 -8.13 3.90 8.79
N ILE A 67 -7.25 4.49 9.61
CA ILE A 67 -5.81 4.21 9.60
C ILE A 67 -5.43 3.76 10.99
N ASN A 68 -4.91 2.53 11.10
CA ASN A 68 -4.41 1.96 12.34
C ASN A 68 -2.97 2.41 12.59
N THR A 69 -2.58 2.57 13.84
CA THR A 69 -1.18 2.81 14.22
C THR A 69 -0.60 1.55 14.85
N ASP A 70 0.48 1.05 14.27
CA ASP A 70 1.26 -0.05 14.82
C ASP A 70 2.58 0.47 15.39
N GLN A 71 2.72 0.37 16.71
CA GLN A 71 3.85 0.91 17.45
C GLN A 71 4.65 -0.24 18.03
N CYS A 72 5.87 -0.43 17.54
CA CYS A 72 6.76 -1.47 18.04
C CYS A 72 7.91 -0.86 18.84
N ARG A 73 8.16 -1.45 20.02
CA ARG A 73 9.30 -1.13 20.90
C ARG A 73 10.08 -2.39 21.26
N GLY A 74 11.31 -2.21 21.73
CA GLY A 74 12.15 -3.31 22.21
C GLY A 74 12.64 -4.23 21.10
N SER A 75 12.62 -5.55 21.37
CA SER A 75 13.08 -6.60 20.44
C SER A 75 12.24 -6.69 19.18
N ASN A 76 10.93 -6.42 19.28
CA ASN A 76 9.98 -6.60 18.18
C ASN A 76 10.04 -5.46 17.14
N ALA A 77 10.79 -4.39 17.43
CA ALA A 77 10.92 -3.23 16.56
C ALA A 77 12.13 -3.31 15.61
N GLY A 78 12.78 -4.48 15.50
CA GLY A 78 14.05 -4.62 14.79
C GLY A 78 15.17 -3.82 15.48
N LYS A 79 16.22 -3.47 14.73
CA LYS A 79 17.42 -2.77 15.24
C LYS A 79 17.54 -1.32 14.75
N SER A 80 16.77 -0.93 13.74
CA SER A 80 16.82 0.42 13.16
C SER A 80 15.54 1.20 13.43
N PRO A 81 15.64 2.50 13.76
CA PRO A 81 14.47 3.36 13.85
C PRO A 81 13.94 3.71 12.47
N GLY A 82 12.61 3.81 12.36
CA GLY A 82 11.93 4.16 11.12
C GLY A 82 10.43 4.20 11.30
N PHE A 83 9.75 4.88 10.40
CA PHE A 83 8.29 4.91 10.34
C PHE A 83 7.82 4.96 8.88
N GLY A 84 6.59 4.53 8.67
CA GLY A 84 6.01 4.51 7.33
C GLY A 84 4.52 4.30 7.38
N ILE A 85 3.90 4.43 6.22
CA ILE A 85 2.47 4.34 6.02
C ILE A 85 2.19 3.45 4.82
N SER A 86 1.19 2.59 4.95
CA SER A 86 0.60 1.82 3.86
C SER A 86 -0.90 2.10 3.86
N LEU A 87 -1.41 2.54 2.71
CA LEU A 87 -2.82 2.84 2.49
C LEU A 87 -3.38 1.91 1.42
N VAL A 88 -4.63 1.51 1.61
CA VAL A 88 -5.37 0.64 0.70
C VAL A 88 -6.77 1.23 0.50
N ALA A 89 -7.09 1.61 -0.72
CA ALA A 89 -8.43 1.99 -1.12
C ALA A 89 -9.18 0.76 -1.65
N GLU A 90 -10.37 0.51 -1.13
CA GLU A 90 -11.22 -0.60 -1.57
C GLU A 90 -12.44 -0.05 -2.33
N THR A 91 -12.76 -0.66 -3.47
CA THR A 91 -13.93 -0.31 -4.27
C THR A 91 -15.15 -1.20 -3.98
N ASN A 92 -16.30 -0.82 -4.51
CA ASN A 92 -17.50 -1.66 -4.50
C ASN A 92 -17.35 -2.96 -5.33
N GLU A 93 -16.50 -2.95 -6.35
CA GLU A 93 -16.19 -4.12 -7.21
C GLU A 93 -15.03 -4.98 -6.66
N LYS A 94 -14.65 -4.78 -5.38
CA LYS A 94 -13.53 -5.50 -4.73
C LYS A 94 -12.18 -5.33 -5.44
N THR A 95 -12.01 -4.19 -6.12
CA THR A 95 -10.70 -3.73 -6.59
C THR A 95 -9.99 -3.03 -5.43
N PHE A 96 -8.67 -3.17 -5.38
CA PHE A 96 -7.82 -2.56 -4.36
C PHE A 96 -6.71 -1.75 -5.03
N TYR A 97 -6.51 -0.53 -4.56
CA TYR A 97 -5.37 0.31 -4.90
C TYR A 97 -4.53 0.50 -3.65
N CYS A 98 -3.22 0.46 -3.80
CA CYS A 98 -2.29 0.55 -2.69
C CYS A 98 -1.33 1.72 -2.91
N ALA A 99 -0.88 2.31 -1.81
CA ALA A 99 0.25 3.22 -1.83
C ALA A 99 1.02 3.06 -0.52
N GLU A 100 2.33 3.17 -0.60
CA GLU A 100 3.20 3.10 0.56
C GLU A 100 4.29 4.17 0.50
N ALA A 101 4.62 4.71 1.66
CA ALA A 101 5.75 5.61 1.81
C ALA A 101 6.47 5.33 3.13
N LYS A 102 7.79 5.47 3.13
CA LYS A 102 8.64 5.24 4.30
C LYS A 102 9.57 6.41 4.55
N SER A 103 9.92 6.61 5.81
CA SER A 103 10.94 7.58 6.21
C SER A 103 12.30 7.24 5.62
N ALA A 104 13.11 8.26 5.36
CA ALA A 104 14.50 8.11 4.96
C ALA A 104 15.30 7.26 5.95
N GLU A 105 16.34 6.59 5.43
CA GLU A 105 17.17 5.69 6.23
C GLU A 105 17.97 6.47 7.28
N SER A 106 18.11 5.87 8.46
CA SER A 106 18.90 6.43 9.56
C SER A 106 20.35 6.65 9.12
N GLY A 107 20.80 7.91 9.11
CA GLY A 107 22.17 8.28 8.72
C GLY A 107 22.36 8.61 7.23
N SER A 108 21.28 8.72 6.45
CA SER A 108 21.30 9.28 5.09
C SER A 108 21.41 10.81 5.05
N GLY A 109 21.28 11.49 6.20
CA GLY A 109 21.27 12.96 6.32
C GLY A 109 19.95 13.61 5.89
N ALA A 110 19.07 12.87 5.21
CA ALA A 110 17.73 13.33 4.85
C ALA A 110 16.78 13.19 6.04
N ILE A 111 16.08 14.27 6.37
CA ILE A 111 15.04 14.28 7.41
C ILE A 111 13.69 14.24 6.70
N THR A 112 12.94 13.16 6.90
CA THR A 112 11.57 13.06 6.39
C THR A 112 10.60 13.59 7.43
N SER A 113 9.83 14.61 7.06
CA SER A 113 8.74 15.11 7.89
C SER A 113 7.58 14.11 7.91
N PRO A 114 7.05 13.73 9.08
CA PRO A 114 5.86 12.87 9.19
C PRO A 114 4.64 13.39 8.42
N GLU A 115 4.44 14.71 8.41
CA GLU A 115 3.35 15.35 7.70
C GLU A 115 3.52 15.21 6.20
N ASP A 116 4.71 15.46 5.68
CA ASP A 116 4.99 15.35 4.24
C ASP A 116 4.85 13.89 3.79
N LEU A 117 5.32 12.93 4.59
CA LEU A 117 5.18 11.51 4.31
C LEU A 117 3.70 11.07 4.21
N GLY A 118 2.88 11.49 5.17
CA GLY A 118 1.44 11.19 5.17
C GLY A 118 0.72 11.83 3.97
N ARG A 119 1.11 13.05 3.61
CA ARG A 119 0.57 13.77 2.46
C ARG A 119 0.97 13.13 1.14
N GLU A 120 2.25 12.79 0.99
CA GLU A 120 2.82 12.16 -0.21
C GLU A 120 2.12 10.82 -0.48
N CYS A 121 2.05 9.93 0.52
CA CYS A 121 1.39 8.64 0.37
C CYS A 121 -0.09 8.80 0.00
N ALA A 122 -0.78 9.77 0.61
CA ALA A 122 -2.17 10.03 0.27
C ALA A 122 -2.35 10.53 -1.17
N LEU A 123 -1.46 11.39 -1.65
CA LEU A 123 -1.46 11.86 -3.04
C LEU A 123 -1.12 10.75 -4.03
N GLN A 124 -0.16 9.88 -3.70
CA GLN A 124 0.17 8.71 -4.51
C GLN A 124 -1.03 7.77 -4.66
N LEU A 125 -1.75 7.50 -3.56
CA LEU A 125 -2.96 6.67 -3.64
C LEU A 125 -4.03 7.32 -4.51
N LEU A 126 -4.24 8.63 -4.37
CA LEU A 126 -5.20 9.36 -5.19
C LEU A 126 -4.79 9.36 -6.66
N ASP A 127 -3.49 9.41 -6.97
CA ASP A 127 -3.00 9.34 -8.34
C ASP A 127 -3.22 7.94 -8.94
N GLU A 128 -3.02 6.86 -8.17
CA GLU A 128 -3.38 5.50 -8.58
C GLU A 128 -4.90 5.34 -8.81
N ILE A 129 -5.74 5.85 -7.91
CA ILE A 129 -7.20 5.85 -8.11
C ILE A 129 -7.60 6.65 -9.36
N ARG A 130 -6.93 7.79 -9.60
CA ARG A 130 -7.19 8.66 -10.75
C ARG A 130 -6.79 8.00 -12.07
N ARG A 131 -5.72 7.21 -12.09
CA ARG A 131 -5.30 6.43 -13.26
C ARG A 131 -6.35 5.38 -13.66
N GLY A 132 -7.09 4.87 -12.68
CA GLY A 132 -8.16 3.89 -12.91
C GLY A 132 -7.62 2.51 -13.30
N GLY A 133 -8.47 1.69 -13.89
CA GLY A 133 -8.17 0.28 -14.17
C GLY A 133 -8.45 -0.61 -12.95
N ALA A 134 -8.64 -1.90 -13.18
CA ALA A 134 -9.01 -2.85 -12.12
C ALA A 134 -7.82 -3.30 -11.25
N ILE A 135 -6.62 -2.79 -11.52
CA ILE A 135 -5.41 -3.13 -10.77
C ILE A 135 -4.44 -1.95 -10.72
N ASP A 136 -3.76 -1.84 -9.58
CA ASP A 136 -2.64 -0.93 -9.33
C ASP A 136 -1.51 -1.14 -10.35
N SER A 137 -0.90 -0.05 -10.81
CA SER A 137 0.22 -0.06 -11.75
C SER A 137 1.38 -0.97 -11.30
N SER A 138 1.65 -1.04 -9.99
CA SER A 138 2.76 -1.81 -9.43
C SER A 138 2.57 -3.34 -9.50
N LEU A 139 1.32 -3.80 -9.66
CA LEU A 139 0.94 -5.22 -9.60
C LEU A 139 0.48 -5.79 -10.95
N GLN A 140 0.45 -4.98 -12.01
CA GLN A 140 -0.01 -5.39 -13.34
C GLN A 140 0.80 -6.57 -13.90
N TRP A 141 2.11 -6.62 -13.68
CA TRP A 141 2.96 -7.71 -14.15
C TRP A 141 2.59 -9.05 -13.50
N LEU A 142 2.23 -9.05 -12.21
CA LEU A 142 1.87 -10.25 -11.46
C LEU A 142 0.51 -10.79 -11.95
N LEU A 143 -0.42 -9.89 -12.26
CA LEU A 143 -1.68 -10.23 -12.89
C LEU A 143 -1.45 -10.89 -14.26
N ALA A 144 -0.62 -10.30 -15.11
CA ALA A 144 -0.29 -10.86 -16.43
C ALA A 144 0.32 -12.26 -16.29
N LEU A 145 1.22 -12.45 -15.33
CA LEU A 145 1.80 -13.76 -15.01
C LEU A 145 0.73 -14.78 -14.60
N TRP A 146 -0.23 -14.39 -13.75
CA TRP A 146 -1.30 -15.30 -13.32
C TRP A 146 -2.28 -15.64 -14.44
N MET A 147 -2.58 -14.69 -15.34
CA MET A 147 -3.42 -14.97 -16.52
C MET A 147 -2.72 -15.95 -17.47
N ALA A 148 -1.40 -15.82 -17.67
CA ALA A 148 -0.62 -16.72 -18.52
C ALA A 148 -0.49 -18.14 -17.94
N LEU A 149 -0.44 -18.28 -16.61
CA LEU A 149 -0.37 -19.58 -15.91
C LEU A 149 -1.76 -20.20 -15.66
N GLY A 150 -2.83 -19.54 -16.09
CA GLY A 150 -4.20 -20.03 -15.95
C GLY A 150 -4.48 -21.30 -16.75
N GLN A 151 -5.64 -21.92 -16.49
CA GLN A 151 -6.14 -23.00 -17.35
C GLN A 151 -6.52 -22.46 -18.74
N LYS A 152 -6.83 -23.35 -19.70
CA LYS A 152 -7.27 -22.99 -21.06
C LYS A 152 -8.66 -22.34 -21.06
N ASP A 153 -8.75 -21.15 -20.51
CA ASP A 153 -9.94 -20.31 -20.41
C ASP A 153 -9.53 -18.84 -20.57
N VAL A 154 -10.46 -17.99 -20.98
CA VAL A 154 -10.18 -16.57 -21.21
C VAL A 154 -10.22 -15.81 -19.88
N SER A 155 -9.13 -15.11 -19.56
CA SER A 155 -9.12 -14.09 -18.51
C SER A 155 -9.25 -12.71 -19.14
N GLU A 156 -10.07 -11.86 -18.53
CA GLU A 156 -10.32 -10.49 -18.99
C GLU A 156 -10.07 -9.52 -17.83
N CYS A 157 -9.28 -8.48 -18.07
CA CYS A 157 -9.00 -7.43 -17.09
C CYS A 157 -8.82 -6.09 -17.79
N VAL A 158 -9.38 -5.03 -17.20
CA VAL A 158 -9.13 -3.64 -17.60
C VAL A 158 -7.93 -3.12 -16.83
N VAL A 159 -6.91 -2.63 -17.53
CA VAL A 159 -5.71 -1.99 -16.96
C VAL A 159 -5.67 -0.51 -17.39
N SER A 160 -5.01 0.34 -16.62
CA SER A 160 -4.79 1.74 -16.97
C SER A 160 -3.65 1.91 -17.99
N ASP A 161 -3.69 3.00 -18.76
CA ASP A 161 -2.87 3.25 -19.97
C ASP A 161 -1.35 3.41 -19.76
N TYR A 162 -0.80 3.13 -18.59
CA TYR A 162 0.66 3.19 -18.33
C TYR A 162 1.32 1.80 -18.37
N PHE A 163 0.93 0.98 -19.34
CA PHE A 163 1.72 -0.19 -19.74
C PHE A 163 2.82 0.26 -20.70
N LEU A 164 3.85 0.94 -20.19
CA LEU A 164 5.07 1.20 -20.95
C LEU A 164 6.18 0.29 -20.43
N ILE A 165 6.39 -0.79 -21.18
CA ILE A 165 7.64 -1.53 -21.29
C ILE A 165 8.74 -0.57 -21.76
#